data_AF-A0A1B6ERG3-F1
#
_entry.id   AF-A0A1B6ERG3-F1
#
_cell.length_a   1.000
_cell.length_b   1.000
_cell.length_c   1.000
_cell.angle_alpha   90.00
_cell.angle_beta   90.00
_cell.angle_gamma   90.00
#
_symmetry.space_group_name_H-M   'P 1'
#
loop_
_entity.id
_entity.type
_entity.pdbx_description
1 polymer ?
#
loop_
_entity_poly.entity_id
_entity_poly.type
_entity_poly.pdbx_seq_one_letter_code
_entity_poly.pdbx_strand_id
1 'polypeptide(L)'
;MSQAPHYTHLRGGVKMGNTTLTDHMISDGLTDAFFNLHMGETAENMATQFAISREEQDKQAVESQKRAENAQKQGHFVEEIVPVTIKSSKGDKVISEDEYPKHGTSLEGLAKLKPFFVKNGSVTVGNASGVNDGAAAVLMMTSEEAQKRGLSPLGRIVAYAEGGCDPKIMGFGPVPAVRRVLEKAGWNKEDVDLYELNEAFAAQALAVERELGVDPSKVNVSGGAIALGHPIGASGTRVLVTLLYGLKRTGGKRGVASLCIGGGMGIAIAIQRD
;
A
#
# COMPACT_ATOMS: atom_id res chain seq x y z
N MET A 1 -4.87 9.47 7.95
CA MET A 1 -6.33 9.55 8.09
C MET A 1 -6.65 10.36 9.34
N SER A 2 -6.02 11.54 9.48
CA SER A 2 -5.91 12.24 10.77
C SER A 2 -7.18 12.98 11.18
N GLN A 3 -8.12 13.16 10.24
CA GLN A 3 -9.41 13.82 10.47
C GLN A 3 -10.57 12.84 10.66
N ALA A 4 -10.30 11.54 10.85
CA ALA A 4 -11.35 10.58 11.17
C ALA A 4 -12.02 10.93 12.52
N PRO A 5 -13.36 11.03 12.57
CA PRO A 5 -14.05 11.41 13.80
C PRO A 5 -14.16 10.23 14.77
N HIS A 6 -14.57 10.50 16.01
CA HIS A 6 -15.17 9.49 16.87
C HIS A 6 -16.70 9.58 16.79
N TYR A 7 -17.41 8.47 16.96
CA TYR A 7 -18.87 8.44 16.95
C TYR A 7 -19.47 7.67 18.13
N THR A 8 -20.74 7.94 18.40
CA THR A 8 -21.55 7.21 19.38
C THR A 8 -23.00 7.18 18.91
N HIS A 9 -23.72 6.08 19.18
CA HIS A 9 -25.11 5.94 18.76
C HIS A 9 -26.06 6.67 19.71
N LEU A 10 -26.33 7.96 19.43
CA LEU A 10 -27.21 8.81 20.25
C LEU A 10 -28.60 9.05 19.66
N ARG A 11 -28.91 8.50 18.47
CA ARG A 11 -30.17 8.78 17.76
C ARG A 11 -31.41 8.42 18.60
N GLY A 12 -31.35 7.34 19.36
CA GLY A 12 -32.42 6.92 20.29
C GLY A 12 -32.30 7.48 21.71
N GLY A 13 -31.27 8.28 22.00
CA GLY A 13 -30.90 8.73 23.34
C GLY A 13 -30.26 7.63 24.21
N VAL A 14 -29.46 8.03 25.20
CA VAL A 14 -28.94 7.15 26.25
C VAL A 14 -29.76 7.42 27.52
N LYS A 15 -30.61 6.47 27.92
CA LYS A 15 -31.60 6.67 28.99
C LYS A 15 -30.95 6.87 30.38
N MET A 16 -29.93 6.08 30.71
CA MET A 16 -29.17 6.17 31.96
C MET A 16 -27.85 5.37 31.78
N GLY A 17 -26.73 5.87 32.30
CA GLY A 17 -25.43 5.19 32.26
C GLY A 17 -24.43 5.77 31.24
N ASN A 18 -23.26 5.13 31.17
CA ASN A 18 -22.16 5.56 30.30
C ASN A 18 -22.38 5.13 28.83
N THR A 19 -21.72 5.84 27.90
CA THR A 19 -21.63 5.43 26.49
C THR A 19 -20.16 5.40 26.05
N THR A 20 -19.86 4.61 25.02
CA THR A 20 -18.53 4.54 24.41
C THR A 20 -18.45 5.47 23.20
N LEU A 21 -17.30 6.14 23.03
CA LEU A 21 -16.94 6.80 21.78
C LEU A 21 -16.10 5.84 20.94
N THR A 22 -16.61 5.45 19.78
CA THR A 22 -15.95 4.56 18.85
C THR A 22 -15.04 5.36 17.92
N ASP A 23 -13.80 4.92 17.76
CA ASP A 23 -12.87 5.45 16.75
C ASP A 23 -13.30 4.96 15.36
N HIS A 24 -13.71 5.89 14.48
CA HIS A 24 -14.14 5.59 13.12
C HIS A 24 -13.04 4.98 12.26
N MET A 25 -11.79 5.45 12.40
CA MET A 25 -10.67 4.93 11.60
C MET A 25 -10.44 3.46 11.91
N ILE A 26 -10.47 3.10 13.21
CA ILE A 26 -10.26 1.72 13.63
C ILE A 26 -11.44 0.85 13.24
N SER A 27 -12.65 1.28 13.59
CA SER A 27 -13.88 0.49 13.32
C SER A 27 -14.10 0.24 11.83
N ASP A 28 -14.03 1.30 11.01
CA ASP A 28 -14.52 1.23 9.64
C ASP A 28 -13.39 0.96 8.63
N GLY A 29 -12.14 1.18 9.03
CA GLY A 29 -10.97 1.03 8.14
C GLY A 29 -9.99 -0.08 8.53
N LEU A 30 -9.85 -0.40 9.83
CA LEU A 30 -8.76 -1.24 10.34
C LEU A 30 -9.22 -2.47 11.14
N THR A 31 -10.53 -2.70 11.25
CA THR A 31 -11.12 -3.85 11.95
C THR A 31 -11.87 -4.73 10.96
N ASP A 32 -11.58 -6.02 10.98
CA ASP A 32 -12.30 -7.00 10.19
C ASP A 32 -13.74 -7.14 10.69
N ALA A 33 -14.70 -6.96 9.79
CA ALA A 33 -16.13 -6.99 10.14
C ALA A 33 -16.65 -8.41 10.49
N PHE A 34 -15.95 -9.47 10.07
CA PHE A 34 -16.40 -10.85 10.26
C PHE A 34 -15.90 -11.46 11.58
N PHE A 35 -14.64 -11.19 11.91
CA PHE A 35 -13.97 -11.80 13.07
C PHE A 35 -13.57 -10.78 14.14
N ASN A 36 -13.84 -9.49 13.93
CA ASN A 36 -13.49 -8.40 14.85
C ASN A 36 -11.99 -8.40 15.21
N LEU A 37 -11.15 -8.64 14.20
CA LEU A 37 -9.69 -8.65 14.30
C LEU A 37 -9.14 -7.34 13.75
N HIS A 38 -8.16 -6.74 14.42
CA HIS A 38 -7.42 -5.66 13.81
C HIS A 38 -6.65 -6.18 12.58
N MET A 39 -6.49 -5.38 11.53
CA MET A 39 -5.74 -5.80 10.32
C MET A 39 -4.32 -6.30 10.65
N GLY A 40 -3.69 -5.74 11.67
CA GLY A 40 -2.40 -6.20 12.18
C GLY A 40 -2.41 -7.62 12.76
N GLU A 41 -3.54 -8.08 13.32
CA GLU A 41 -3.69 -9.48 13.77
C GLU A 41 -3.81 -10.42 12.56
N THR A 42 -4.42 -9.98 11.45
CA THR A 42 -4.42 -10.76 10.20
C THR A 42 -3.00 -10.91 9.62
N ALA A 43 -2.13 -9.91 9.83
CA ALA A 43 -0.72 -10.01 9.45
C ALA A 43 0.07 -10.98 10.34
N GLU A 44 -0.28 -11.11 11.63
CA GLU A 44 0.30 -12.14 12.51
C GLU A 44 -0.15 -13.56 12.10
N ASN A 45 -1.41 -13.71 11.69
CA ASN A 45 -1.91 -14.96 11.12
C ASN A 45 -1.12 -15.35 9.86
N MET A 46 -0.89 -14.38 8.96
CA MET A 46 -0.04 -14.57 7.78
C MET A 46 1.39 -14.95 8.17
N ALA A 47 2.01 -14.24 9.13
CA ALA A 47 3.35 -14.54 9.59
C ALA A 47 3.47 -15.98 10.11
N THR A 48 2.47 -16.43 10.87
CA THR A 48 2.42 -17.80 11.40
C THR A 48 2.20 -18.83 10.29
N GLN A 49 1.20 -18.63 9.42
CA GLN A 49 0.81 -19.58 8.39
C GLN A 49 1.89 -19.77 7.31
N PHE A 50 2.60 -18.70 6.95
CA PHE A 50 3.65 -18.72 5.93
C PHE A 50 5.06 -18.80 6.53
N ALA A 51 5.18 -19.05 7.84
CA ALA A 51 6.43 -19.16 8.58
C ALA A 51 7.40 -17.99 8.31
N ILE A 52 6.88 -16.76 8.39
CA ILE A 52 7.64 -15.53 8.17
C ILE A 52 8.13 -15.01 9.51
N SER A 53 9.43 -15.13 9.73
CA SER A 53 10.05 -14.70 10.99
C SER A 53 10.03 -13.19 11.15
N ARG A 54 10.14 -12.75 12.41
CA ARG A 54 10.34 -11.34 12.76
C ARG A 54 11.55 -10.72 12.05
N GLU A 55 12.65 -11.47 11.95
CA GLU A 55 13.88 -10.99 11.32
C GLU A 55 13.67 -10.72 9.82
N GLU A 56 12.94 -11.59 9.13
CA GLU A 56 12.60 -11.38 7.71
C GLU A 56 11.72 -10.14 7.52
N GLN A 57 10.74 -9.94 8.40
CA GLN A 57 9.88 -8.76 8.37
C GLN A 57 10.68 -7.47 8.57
N ASP A 58 11.59 -7.45 9.53
CA ASP A 58 12.43 -6.27 9.79
C ASP A 58 13.42 -6.02 8.65
N LYS A 59 13.98 -7.07 8.02
CA LYS A 59 14.82 -6.93 6.81
C LYS A 59 14.05 -6.31 5.65
N GLN A 60 12.83 -6.77 5.39
CA GLN A 60 11.96 -6.18 4.37
C GLN A 60 11.69 -4.70 4.64
N ALA A 61 11.42 -4.35 5.90
CA ALA A 61 11.17 -2.98 6.30
C ALA A 61 12.40 -2.07 6.10
N VAL A 62 13.60 -2.55 6.46
CA VAL A 62 14.87 -1.82 6.19
C VAL A 62 15.05 -1.59 4.70
N GLU A 63 14.81 -2.62 3.87
CA GLU A 63 14.96 -2.48 2.42
C GLU A 63 13.96 -1.49 1.83
N SER A 64 12.69 -1.53 2.27
CA SER A 64 11.66 -0.56 1.85
C SER A 64 12.06 0.88 2.23
N GLN A 65 12.53 1.10 3.47
CA GLN A 65 13.03 2.40 3.94
C GLN A 65 14.24 2.89 3.13
N LYS A 66 15.20 2.00 2.87
CA LYS A 66 16.41 2.32 2.09
C LYS A 66 16.06 2.70 0.65
N ARG A 67 15.15 1.97 0.01
CA ARG A 67 14.69 2.28 -1.36
C ARG A 67 13.96 3.61 -1.41
N ALA A 68 13.08 3.90 -0.44
CA ALA A 68 12.39 5.18 -0.33
C ALA A 68 13.36 6.35 -0.12
N GLU A 69 14.33 6.20 0.80
CA GLU A 69 15.38 7.20 1.04
C GLU A 69 16.19 7.49 -0.23
N ASN A 70 16.61 6.44 -0.95
CA ASN A 70 17.34 6.59 -2.21
C ASN A 70 16.48 7.26 -3.29
N ALA A 71 15.20 6.88 -3.41
CA ALA A 71 14.27 7.45 -4.37
C ALA A 71 14.02 8.95 -4.10
N GLN A 72 13.87 9.35 -2.84
CA GLN A 72 13.77 10.75 -2.45
C GLN A 72 15.03 11.53 -2.80
N LYS A 73 16.22 11.02 -2.43
CA LYS A 73 17.51 11.67 -2.74
C LYS A 73 17.77 11.82 -4.24
N GLN A 74 17.25 10.90 -5.05
CA GLN A 74 17.36 10.93 -6.51
C GLN A 74 16.23 11.72 -7.19
N GLY A 75 15.29 12.28 -6.41
CA GLY A 75 14.18 13.08 -6.94
C GLY A 75 13.14 12.27 -7.71
N HIS A 76 13.03 10.96 -7.46
CA HIS A 76 12.13 10.07 -8.21
C HIS A 76 10.65 10.45 -8.09
N PHE A 77 10.25 11.07 -6.99
CA PHE A 77 8.86 11.44 -6.72
C PHE A 77 8.48 12.85 -7.18
N VAL A 78 9.46 13.65 -7.64
CA VAL A 78 9.25 15.07 -7.96
C VAL A 78 8.20 15.25 -9.08
N GLU A 79 8.18 14.37 -10.09
CA GLU A 79 7.22 14.48 -11.18
C GLU A 79 5.81 13.95 -10.83
N GLU A 80 5.68 13.13 -9.78
CA GLU A 80 4.40 12.50 -9.40
C GLU A 80 3.71 13.20 -8.22
N ILE A 81 4.42 14.05 -7.46
CA ILE A 81 3.88 14.83 -6.35
C ILE A 81 3.47 16.23 -6.80
N VAL A 82 2.21 16.58 -6.57
CA VAL A 82 1.72 17.97 -6.68
C VAL A 82 1.82 18.64 -5.31
N PRO A 83 2.53 19.79 -5.17
CA PRO A 83 2.64 20.48 -3.89
C PRO A 83 1.30 20.94 -3.33
N VAL A 84 1.12 20.78 -2.02
CA VAL A 84 -0.07 21.24 -1.27
C VAL A 84 0.30 22.42 -0.38
N THR A 85 -0.34 23.57 -0.61
CA THR A 85 -0.13 24.77 0.21
C THR A 85 -1.20 24.88 1.30
N ILE A 86 -0.76 24.76 2.56
CA ILE A 86 -1.60 25.01 3.74
C ILE A 86 -1.49 26.49 4.09
N LYS A 87 -2.58 27.22 3.88
CA LYS A 87 -2.67 28.65 4.24
C LYS A 87 -2.84 28.81 5.75
N SER A 88 -2.05 29.69 6.36
CA SER A 88 -2.19 30.03 7.77
C SER A 88 -1.93 31.51 8.03
N SER A 89 -2.49 32.03 9.13
CA SER A 89 -2.23 33.42 9.55
C SER A 89 -0.77 33.70 9.92
N LYS A 90 0.04 32.66 10.14
CA LYS A 90 1.47 32.74 10.46
C LYS A 90 2.37 32.55 9.23
N GLY A 91 1.78 32.44 8.04
CA GLY A 91 2.46 32.15 6.78
C GLY A 91 2.01 30.83 6.15
N ASP A 92 2.18 30.72 4.85
CA ASP A 92 1.82 29.53 4.07
C ASP A 92 2.89 28.44 4.26
N LYS A 93 2.46 27.20 4.51
CA LYS A 93 3.32 26.01 4.54
C LYS A 93 3.08 25.19 3.28
N VAL A 94 4.13 24.98 2.49
CA VAL A 94 4.08 24.11 1.31
C VAL A 94 4.56 22.71 1.69
N ILE A 95 3.79 21.69 1.33
CA ILE A 95 4.14 20.27 1.48
C ILE A 95 4.34 19.71 0.08
N SER A 96 5.53 19.18 -0.20
CA SER A 96 5.92 18.66 -1.53
C SER A 96 6.75 17.38 -1.47
N GLU A 97 6.91 16.80 -0.29
CA GLU A 97 7.73 15.61 -0.05
C GLU A 97 7.00 14.68 0.91
N ASP A 98 7.14 13.37 0.71
CA ASP A 98 6.65 12.38 1.67
C ASP A 98 7.42 12.47 2.99
N GLU A 99 6.69 12.68 4.09
CA GLU A 99 7.29 12.87 5.43
C GLU A 99 7.40 11.59 6.26
N TYR A 100 6.80 10.49 5.81
CA TYR A 100 6.77 9.22 6.55
C TYR A 100 8.08 8.40 6.50
N PRO A 101 8.90 8.46 5.43
CA PRO A 101 10.18 7.75 5.39
C PRO A 101 11.11 8.12 6.56
N LYS A 102 11.72 7.09 7.15
CA LYS A 102 12.65 7.21 8.28
C LYS A 102 14.06 6.92 7.78
N HIS A 103 14.73 7.96 7.27
CA HIS A 103 16.08 7.83 6.71
C HIS A 103 17.06 7.24 7.74
N GLY A 104 17.96 6.39 7.28
CA GLY A 104 18.93 5.70 8.14
C GLY A 104 18.32 4.62 9.05
N THR A 105 17.12 4.11 8.74
CA THR A 105 16.55 2.95 9.44
C THR A 105 17.51 1.76 9.36
N SER A 106 17.80 1.15 10.52
CA SER A 106 18.71 0.00 10.64
C SER A 106 18.00 -1.21 11.24
N LEU A 107 18.53 -2.41 10.95
CA LEU A 107 17.98 -3.66 11.48
C LEU A 107 18.07 -3.71 13.01
N GLU A 108 19.14 -3.19 13.59
CA GLU A 108 19.32 -3.10 15.05
C GLU A 108 18.31 -2.15 15.70
N GLY A 109 17.93 -1.08 14.99
CA GLY A 109 16.87 -0.17 15.42
C GLY A 109 15.51 -0.86 15.42
N LEU A 110 15.17 -1.56 14.34
CA LEU A 110 13.90 -2.27 14.21
C LEU A 110 13.79 -3.44 15.20
N ALA A 111 14.86 -4.20 15.42
CA ALA A 111 14.87 -5.35 16.33
C ALA A 111 14.51 -4.98 17.79
N LYS A 112 14.74 -3.72 18.20
CA LYS A 112 14.39 -3.22 19.54
C LYS A 112 12.89 -2.92 19.70
N LEU A 113 12.14 -2.85 18.61
CA LEU A 113 10.71 -2.52 18.64
C LEU A 113 9.90 -3.70 19.18
N LYS A 114 8.97 -3.37 20.07
CA LYS A 114 8.04 -4.33 20.66
C LYS A 114 6.94 -4.71 19.65
N PRO A 115 6.44 -5.95 19.71
CA PRO A 115 5.22 -6.33 19.00
C PRO A 115 4.07 -5.38 19.33
N PHE A 116 3.26 -5.03 18.34
CA PHE A 116 2.23 -4.00 18.49
C PHE A 116 0.82 -4.57 18.65
N PHE A 117 0.45 -5.58 17.85
CA PHE A 117 -0.93 -6.09 17.80
C PHE A 117 -1.17 -7.29 18.72
N VAL A 118 -0.26 -8.26 18.70
CA VAL A 118 -0.37 -9.50 19.50
C VAL A 118 0.79 -9.58 20.49
N LYS A 119 0.50 -10.00 21.72
CA LYS A 119 1.53 -10.25 22.73
C LYS A 119 2.48 -11.34 22.24
N ASN A 120 3.78 -11.06 22.24
CA ASN A 120 4.82 -11.94 21.67
C ASN A 120 4.65 -12.21 20.16
N GLY A 121 3.94 -11.32 19.45
CA GLY A 121 3.83 -11.35 18.00
C GLY A 121 5.11 -10.91 17.28
N SER A 122 5.04 -10.83 15.97
CA SER A 122 6.12 -10.48 15.06
C SER A 122 5.94 -9.11 14.40
N VAL A 123 4.72 -8.60 14.34
CA VAL A 123 4.39 -7.34 13.69
C VAL A 123 4.63 -6.17 14.65
N THR A 124 5.35 -5.16 14.18
CA THR A 124 5.72 -3.95 14.91
C THR A 124 5.38 -2.70 14.12
N VAL A 125 5.45 -1.54 14.77
CA VAL A 125 5.36 -0.23 14.10
C VAL A 125 6.50 0.04 13.11
N GLY A 126 7.56 -0.78 13.12
CA GLY A 126 8.69 -0.66 12.21
C GLY A 126 8.56 -1.49 10.94
N ASN A 127 7.78 -2.58 10.99
CA ASN A 127 7.56 -3.49 9.85
C ASN A 127 6.10 -3.51 9.37
N ALA A 128 5.32 -2.51 9.79
CA ALA A 128 3.99 -2.21 9.31
C ALA A 128 3.94 -0.81 8.70
N SER A 129 3.05 -0.60 7.74
CA SER A 129 2.73 0.73 7.24
C SER A 129 2.04 1.60 8.29
N GLY A 130 2.04 2.91 8.08
CA GLY A 130 1.44 3.89 8.98
C GLY A 130 -0.03 4.19 8.70
N VAL A 131 -0.59 5.02 9.58
CA VAL A 131 -1.81 5.78 9.31
C VAL A 131 -1.41 7.08 8.65
N ASN A 132 -1.76 7.27 7.38
CA ASN A 132 -1.28 8.40 6.59
C ASN A 132 -2.42 9.19 5.93
N ASP A 133 -2.17 10.47 5.66
CA ASP A 133 -3.03 11.33 4.87
C ASP A 133 -2.47 11.45 3.46
N GLY A 134 -3.34 11.46 2.46
CA GLY A 134 -2.94 11.62 1.08
C GLY A 134 -4.09 11.42 0.11
N ALA A 135 -3.91 11.90 -1.11
CA ALA A 135 -4.80 11.68 -2.23
C ALA A 135 -3.97 11.39 -3.48
N ALA A 136 -4.50 10.56 -4.37
CA ALA A 136 -3.92 10.28 -5.66
C ALA A 136 -5.03 10.20 -6.70
N ALA A 137 -4.77 10.71 -7.90
CA ALA A 137 -5.73 10.76 -8.99
C ALA A 137 -5.04 10.47 -10.31
N VAL A 138 -5.79 9.89 -11.25
CA VAL A 138 -5.37 9.65 -12.63
C VAL A 138 -6.47 10.12 -13.58
N LEU A 139 -6.07 10.67 -14.72
CA LEU A 139 -6.98 11.02 -15.79
C LEU A 139 -7.08 9.85 -16.77
N MET A 140 -8.28 9.28 -16.91
CA MET A 140 -8.55 8.20 -17.84
C MET A 140 -9.22 8.72 -19.10
N MET A 141 -8.82 8.18 -20.25
CA MET A 141 -9.41 8.47 -21.55
C MET A 141 -9.42 7.21 -22.41
N THR A 142 -10.30 7.17 -23.41
CA THR A 142 -10.14 6.22 -24.51
C THR A 142 -8.89 6.60 -25.32
N SER A 143 -8.25 5.61 -25.95
CA SER A 143 -7.07 5.86 -26.79
C SER A 143 -7.40 6.79 -27.98
N GLU A 144 -8.60 6.64 -28.56
CA GLU A 144 -9.09 7.50 -29.64
C GLU A 144 -9.19 8.96 -29.20
N GLU A 145 -9.76 9.24 -28.03
CA GLU A 145 -9.92 10.61 -27.56
C GLU A 145 -8.58 11.25 -27.17
N ALA A 146 -7.67 10.46 -26.57
CA ALA A 146 -6.31 10.91 -26.28
C ALA A 146 -5.56 11.30 -27.57
N GLN A 147 -5.68 10.47 -28.63
CA GLN A 147 -5.08 10.74 -29.93
C GLN A 147 -5.68 11.98 -30.60
N LYS A 148 -7.02 12.11 -30.60
CA LYS A 148 -7.73 13.28 -31.14
C LYS A 148 -7.29 14.59 -30.49
N ARG A 149 -6.95 14.55 -29.20
CA ARG A 149 -6.46 15.69 -28.43
C ARG A 149 -4.94 15.90 -28.51
N GLY A 150 -4.20 15.02 -29.19
CA GLY A 150 -2.73 15.08 -29.24
C GLY A 150 -2.05 14.84 -27.89
N LEU A 151 -2.71 14.12 -26.97
CA LEU A 151 -2.16 13.79 -25.66
C LEU A 151 -1.30 12.52 -25.73
N SER A 152 -0.24 12.47 -24.93
CA SER A 152 0.61 11.29 -24.78
C SER A 152 0.25 10.53 -23.50
N PRO A 153 -0.41 9.36 -23.58
CA PRO A 153 -0.77 8.57 -22.40
C PRO A 153 0.46 8.10 -21.62
N LEU A 154 0.36 8.04 -20.29
CA LEU A 154 1.41 7.45 -19.44
C LEU A 154 1.42 5.92 -19.47
N GLY A 155 0.34 5.30 -19.92
CA GLY A 155 0.18 3.85 -20.02
C GLY A 155 -1.26 3.48 -20.38
N ARG A 156 -1.45 2.25 -20.83
CA ARG A 156 -2.74 1.66 -21.17
C ARG A 156 -3.08 0.57 -20.16
N ILE A 157 -4.33 0.56 -19.70
CA ILE A 157 -4.86 -0.54 -18.90
C ILE A 157 -5.06 -1.74 -19.83
N VAL A 158 -4.34 -2.83 -19.56
CA VAL A 158 -4.43 -4.08 -20.33
C VAL A 158 -5.50 -4.97 -19.74
N ALA A 159 -5.47 -5.14 -18.41
CA ALA A 159 -6.44 -5.92 -17.67
C ALA A 159 -6.52 -5.44 -16.22
N TYR A 160 -7.64 -5.75 -15.57
CA TYR A 160 -7.78 -5.67 -14.12
C TYR A 160 -8.50 -6.92 -13.61
N ALA A 161 -8.22 -7.28 -12.37
CA ALA A 161 -8.81 -8.44 -11.72
C ALA A 161 -8.87 -8.25 -10.22
N GLU A 162 -9.88 -8.88 -9.64
CA GLU A 162 -10.05 -9.01 -8.20
C GLU A 162 -9.85 -10.48 -7.80
N GLY A 163 -9.52 -10.72 -6.54
CA GLY A 163 -9.39 -12.05 -5.95
C GLY A 163 -9.87 -12.04 -4.51
N GLY A 164 -10.54 -13.12 -4.10
CA GLY A 164 -10.97 -13.33 -2.71
C GLY A 164 -10.08 -14.31 -1.96
N CYS A 165 -10.04 -14.18 -0.64
CA CYS A 165 -9.35 -15.06 0.30
C CYS A 165 -10.09 -15.06 1.65
N ASP A 166 -9.63 -15.87 2.61
CA ASP A 166 -10.20 -15.85 3.97
C ASP A 166 -9.89 -14.49 4.65
N PRO A 167 -10.89 -13.79 5.23
CA PRO A 167 -10.68 -12.52 5.92
C PRO A 167 -9.61 -12.55 7.03
N LYS A 168 -9.38 -13.71 7.67
CA LYS A 168 -8.34 -13.87 8.71
C LYS A 168 -6.92 -13.73 8.17
N ILE A 169 -6.76 -13.90 6.86
CA ILE A 169 -5.50 -13.77 6.11
C ILE A 169 -5.70 -12.83 4.91
N MET A 170 -6.47 -11.75 5.09
CA MET A 170 -6.82 -10.81 4.02
C MET A 170 -5.62 -10.32 3.21
N GLY A 171 -4.44 -10.26 3.85
CA GLY A 171 -3.17 -9.93 3.21
C GLY A 171 -2.82 -10.79 2.00
N PHE A 172 -3.37 -11.99 1.89
CA PHE A 172 -3.14 -12.92 0.78
C PHE A 172 -3.90 -12.55 -0.50
N GLY A 173 -4.91 -11.68 -0.43
CA GLY A 173 -5.77 -11.29 -1.57
C GLY A 173 -5.05 -10.91 -2.88
N PRO A 174 -3.86 -10.27 -2.87
CA PRO A 174 -3.08 -9.99 -4.07
C PRO A 174 -2.71 -11.23 -4.88
N VAL A 175 -2.49 -12.39 -4.25
CA VAL A 175 -2.05 -13.61 -4.95
C VAL A 175 -3.05 -14.05 -6.02
N PRO A 176 -4.34 -14.31 -5.69
CA PRO A 176 -5.33 -14.64 -6.70
C PRO A 176 -5.59 -13.48 -7.68
N ALA A 177 -5.53 -12.22 -7.22
CA ALA A 177 -5.76 -11.06 -8.08
C ALA A 177 -4.67 -10.92 -9.17
N VAL A 178 -3.39 -11.01 -8.80
CA VAL A 178 -2.25 -10.92 -9.72
C VAL A 178 -2.22 -12.11 -10.69
N ARG A 179 -2.42 -13.35 -10.20
CA ARG A 179 -2.50 -14.52 -11.10
C ARG A 179 -3.57 -14.34 -12.18
N ARG A 180 -4.75 -13.85 -11.78
CA ARG A 180 -5.88 -13.59 -12.71
C ARG A 180 -5.62 -12.41 -13.65
N VAL A 181 -4.95 -11.35 -13.21
CA VAL A 181 -4.65 -10.21 -14.09
C VAL A 181 -3.61 -10.57 -15.15
N LEU A 182 -2.60 -11.37 -14.77
CA LEU A 182 -1.59 -11.89 -15.70
C LEU A 182 -2.22 -12.80 -16.75
N GLU A 183 -3.10 -13.72 -16.34
CA GLU A 183 -3.86 -14.57 -17.25
C GLU A 183 -4.70 -13.73 -18.24
N LYS A 184 -5.47 -12.76 -17.74
CA LYS A 184 -6.27 -11.86 -18.59
C LYS A 184 -5.42 -11.02 -19.54
N ALA A 185 -4.23 -10.61 -19.12
CA ALA A 185 -3.29 -9.86 -19.94
C ALA A 185 -2.53 -10.73 -20.95
N GLY A 186 -2.58 -12.06 -20.80
CA GLY A 186 -1.78 -13.01 -21.58
C GLY A 186 -0.29 -12.88 -21.29
N TRP A 187 0.09 -12.54 -20.06
CA TRP A 187 1.49 -12.32 -19.64
C TRP A 187 1.95 -13.42 -18.70
N ASN A 188 3.24 -13.75 -18.77
CA ASN A 188 3.93 -14.48 -17.70
C ASN A 188 4.44 -13.47 -16.67
N LYS A 189 4.77 -13.94 -15.45
CA LYS A 189 5.30 -13.05 -14.41
C LYS A 189 6.68 -12.50 -14.76
N GLU A 190 7.46 -13.23 -15.56
CA GLU A 190 8.80 -12.86 -16.03
C GLU A 190 8.75 -11.71 -17.03
N ASP A 191 7.63 -11.59 -17.76
CA ASP A 191 7.38 -10.55 -18.76
C ASP A 191 7.12 -9.16 -18.15
N VAL A 192 6.84 -9.09 -16.85
CA VAL A 192 6.57 -7.84 -16.14
C VAL A 192 7.90 -7.20 -15.73
N ASP A 193 8.05 -5.92 -16.03
CA ASP A 193 9.27 -5.14 -15.74
C ASP A 193 9.27 -4.63 -14.31
N LEU A 194 8.13 -4.14 -13.82
CA LEU A 194 7.98 -3.61 -12.47
C LEU A 194 6.68 -4.07 -11.81
N TYR A 195 6.76 -4.32 -10.51
CA TYR A 195 5.62 -4.62 -9.66
C TYR A 195 5.52 -3.56 -8.55
N GLU A 196 4.34 -3.02 -8.35
CA GLU A 196 4.01 -2.25 -7.15
C GLU A 196 3.02 -3.08 -6.30
N LEU A 197 3.57 -3.85 -5.35
CA LEU A 197 2.81 -4.69 -4.44
C LEU A 197 2.74 -3.99 -3.07
N ASN A 198 1.57 -3.48 -2.70
CA ASN A 198 1.44 -2.64 -1.52
C ASN A 198 1.86 -3.38 -0.24
N GLU A 199 2.67 -2.69 0.58
CA GLU A 199 3.24 -3.23 1.83
C GLU A 199 2.41 -2.77 3.04
N ALA A 200 1.19 -3.30 3.19
CA ALA A 200 0.40 -2.98 4.39
C ALA A 200 1.15 -3.44 5.66
N PHE A 201 1.71 -4.65 5.58
CA PHE A 201 2.56 -5.26 6.60
C PHE A 201 3.66 -6.08 5.91
N ALA A 202 4.88 -6.12 6.48
CA ALA A 202 5.99 -6.89 5.91
C ALA A 202 5.68 -8.39 5.82
N ALA A 203 4.99 -8.96 6.82
CA ALA A 203 4.55 -10.36 6.79
C ALA A 203 3.67 -10.65 5.58
N GLN A 204 2.73 -9.77 5.29
CA GLN A 204 1.84 -9.90 4.13
C GLN A 204 2.61 -9.75 2.81
N ALA A 205 3.46 -8.72 2.69
CA ALA A 205 4.23 -8.46 1.46
C ALA A 205 5.13 -9.66 1.11
N LEU A 206 5.89 -10.17 2.09
CA LEU A 206 6.77 -11.33 1.92
C LEU A 206 6.01 -12.60 1.54
N ALA A 207 4.84 -12.86 2.14
CA ALA A 207 4.01 -14.01 1.76
C ALA A 207 3.57 -13.90 0.29
N VAL A 208 3.06 -12.74 -0.12
CA VAL A 208 2.59 -12.49 -1.49
C VAL A 208 3.73 -12.64 -2.50
N GLU A 209 4.89 -12.04 -2.23
CA GLU A 209 6.05 -12.12 -3.12
C GLU A 209 6.51 -13.58 -3.33
N ARG A 210 6.61 -14.38 -2.26
CA ARG A 210 6.97 -15.80 -2.32
C ARG A 210 5.97 -16.62 -3.13
N GLU A 211 4.68 -16.40 -2.89
CA GLU A 211 3.59 -17.19 -3.47
C GLU A 211 3.36 -16.86 -4.96
N LEU A 212 3.62 -15.62 -5.35
CA LEU A 212 3.69 -15.25 -6.78
C LEU A 212 5.01 -15.71 -7.40
N GLY A 213 6.07 -15.82 -6.60
CA GLY A 213 7.42 -16.13 -7.04
C GLY A 213 7.93 -15.08 -8.03
N VAL A 214 7.66 -13.81 -7.75
CA VAL A 214 8.15 -12.67 -8.53
C VAL A 214 9.59 -12.33 -8.12
N ASP A 215 10.33 -11.68 -9.01
CA ASP A 215 11.67 -11.21 -8.73
C ASP A 215 11.63 -10.00 -7.76
N PRO A 216 12.20 -10.10 -6.54
CA PRO A 216 12.18 -9.01 -5.56
C PRO A 216 12.92 -7.74 -6.01
N SER A 217 13.78 -7.83 -7.02
CA SER A 217 14.45 -6.67 -7.62
C SER A 217 13.52 -5.82 -8.48
N LYS A 218 12.36 -6.37 -8.89
CA LYS A 218 11.33 -5.69 -9.69
C LYS A 218 10.16 -5.15 -8.85
N VAL A 219 10.06 -5.55 -7.58
CA VAL A 219 8.96 -5.17 -6.67
C VAL A 219 9.33 -3.90 -5.90
N ASN A 220 8.45 -2.89 -5.87
CA ASN A 220 8.57 -1.67 -5.07
C ASN A 220 9.98 -1.04 -5.14
N VAL A 221 10.47 -0.79 -6.35
CA VAL A 221 11.87 -0.35 -6.58
C VAL A 221 12.16 1.04 -6.01
N SER A 222 11.14 1.85 -5.77
CA SER A 222 11.22 3.15 -5.10
C SER A 222 10.90 3.09 -3.60
N GLY A 223 10.74 1.89 -3.03
CA GLY A 223 10.22 1.69 -1.68
C GLY A 223 8.69 1.58 -1.66
N GLY A 224 8.15 0.96 -0.62
CA GLY A 224 6.71 0.68 -0.51
C GLY A 224 6.07 1.37 0.71
N ALA A 225 4.86 0.91 1.07
CA ALA A 225 4.02 1.57 2.07
C ALA A 225 4.56 1.48 3.51
N ILE A 226 5.49 0.57 3.83
CA ILE A 226 6.19 0.59 5.12
C ILE A 226 6.97 1.91 5.28
N ALA A 227 7.55 2.41 4.19
CA ALA A 227 8.31 3.67 4.18
C ALA A 227 7.46 4.88 3.78
N LEU A 228 6.62 4.74 2.75
CA LEU A 228 5.85 5.85 2.16
C LEU A 228 4.48 6.06 2.82
N GLY A 229 4.02 5.10 3.61
CA GLY A 229 2.73 5.16 4.28
C GLY A 229 1.55 4.60 3.48
N HIS A 230 0.40 4.50 4.16
CA HIS A 230 -0.81 3.85 3.66
C HIS A 230 -2.08 4.67 3.92
N PRO A 231 -2.36 5.71 3.10
CA PRO A 231 -3.68 6.37 3.10
C PRO A 231 -4.70 5.43 2.42
N ILE A 232 -5.46 4.65 3.21
CA ILE A 232 -6.22 3.46 2.73
C ILE A 232 -6.97 3.71 1.41
N GLY A 233 -7.86 4.72 1.37
CA GLY A 233 -8.68 5.02 0.20
C GLY A 233 -7.91 5.54 -1.02
N ALA A 234 -6.70 6.07 -0.83
CA ALA A 234 -5.85 6.61 -1.91
C ALA A 234 -4.76 5.64 -2.35
N SER A 235 -4.44 4.63 -1.54
CA SER A 235 -3.23 3.81 -1.72
C SER A 235 -3.22 3.04 -3.03
N GLY A 236 -4.37 2.54 -3.50
CA GLY A 236 -4.46 1.86 -4.80
C GLY A 236 -4.08 2.74 -5.97
N THR A 237 -4.57 3.98 -5.99
CA THR A 237 -4.19 4.94 -7.01
C THR A 237 -2.75 5.42 -6.81
N ARG A 238 -2.29 5.58 -5.56
CA ARG A 238 -0.91 6.00 -5.25
C ARG A 238 0.11 5.02 -5.80
N VAL A 239 -0.04 3.71 -5.52
CA VAL A 239 0.89 2.69 -6.05
C VAL A 239 0.84 2.61 -7.58
N LEU A 240 -0.33 2.82 -8.20
CA LEU A 240 -0.45 2.88 -9.65
C LEU A 240 0.29 4.09 -10.25
N VAL A 241 0.20 5.26 -9.61
CA VAL A 241 0.94 6.45 -10.01
C VAL A 241 2.45 6.18 -9.94
N THR A 242 2.94 5.69 -8.79
CA THR A 242 4.36 5.34 -8.63
C THR A 242 4.82 4.31 -9.66
N LEU A 243 3.99 3.31 -10.01
CA LEU A 243 4.27 2.35 -11.08
C LEU A 243 4.45 3.02 -12.45
N LEU A 244 3.51 3.91 -12.83
CA LEU A 244 3.53 4.59 -14.13
C LEU A 244 4.79 5.44 -14.31
N TYR A 245 5.17 6.19 -13.28
CA TYR A 245 6.38 7.00 -13.27
C TYR A 245 7.66 6.16 -13.14
N GLY A 246 7.62 5.06 -12.39
CA GLY A 246 8.70 4.08 -12.32
C GLY A 246 9.01 3.44 -13.69
N LEU A 247 7.98 3.01 -14.41
CA LEU A 247 8.11 2.48 -15.77
C LEU A 247 8.62 3.56 -16.74
N LYS A 248 8.11 4.80 -16.65
CA LYS A 248 8.63 5.94 -17.44
C LYS A 248 10.13 6.14 -17.24
N ARG A 249 10.57 6.18 -15.98
CA ARG A 249 11.95 6.45 -15.59
C ARG A 249 12.91 5.35 -16.00
N THR A 250 12.47 4.09 -15.91
CA THR A 250 13.31 2.91 -16.19
C THR A 250 13.26 2.47 -17.65
N GLY A 251 12.35 3.01 -18.46
CA GLY A 251 12.08 2.53 -19.82
C GLY A 251 11.32 1.20 -19.84
N GLY A 252 10.80 0.74 -18.70
CA GLY A 252 9.97 -0.45 -18.59
C GLY A 252 8.64 -0.29 -19.33
N LYS A 253 8.11 -1.41 -19.83
CA LYS A 253 6.89 -1.44 -20.64
C LYS A 253 5.73 -2.07 -19.91
N ARG A 254 5.93 -3.14 -19.15
CA ARG A 254 4.87 -3.90 -18.50
C ARG A 254 4.96 -3.75 -16.99
N GLY A 255 3.88 -3.32 -16.37
CA GLY A 255 3.80 -3.20 -14.92
C GLY A 255 2.53 -3.79 -14.34
N VAL A 256 2.62 -4.25 -13.10
CA VAL A 256 1.47 -4.71 -12.32
C VAL A 256 1.45 -4.00 -10.97
N ALA A 257 0.32 -3.36 -10.65
CA ALA A 257 0.06 -2.82 -9.31
C ALA A 257 -0.99 -3.69 -8.61
N SER A 258 -0.78 -4.00 -7.33
CA SER A 258 -1.72 -4.80 -6.54
C SER A 258 -1.66 -4.49 -5.05
N LEU A 259 -2.79 -4.70 -4.37
CA LEU A 259 -2.93 -4.52 -2.92
C LEU A 259 -3.96 -5.47 -2.32
N CYS A 260 -3.76 -5.79 -1.03
CA CYS A 260 -4.74 -6.49 -0.20
C CYS A 260 -5.83 -5.53 0.28
N ILE A 261 -7.00 -6.08 0.59
CA ILE A 261 -8.19 -5.32 1.02
C ILE A 261 -8.78 -6.03 2.24
N GLY A 262 -9.02 -5.27 3.30
CA GLY A 262 -9.68 -5.75 4.51
C GLY A 262 -11.00 -6.45 4.20
N GLY A 263 -11.34 -7.50 4.95
CA GLY A 263 -12.48 -8.37 4.65
C GLY A 263 -12.18 -9.49 3.64
N GLY A 264 -10.91 -9.70 3.27
CA GLY A 264 -10.50 -10.90 2.52
C GLY A 264 -10.47 -10.73 1.00
N MET A 265 -10.09 -9.56 0.49
CA MET A 265 -10.07 -9.30 -0.95
C MET A 265 -8.70 -8.80 -1.41
N GLY A 266 -8.46 -8.81 -2.71
CA GLY A 266 -7.33 -8.15 -3.36
C GLY A 266 -7.69 -7.70 -4.76
N ILE A 267 -6.97 -6.71 -5.25
CA ILE A 267 -7.14 -6.16 -6.59
C ILE A 267 -5.79 -6.04 -7.28
N ALA A 268 -5.75 -6.25 -8.58
CA ALA A 268 -4.58 -6.07 -9.42
C ALA A 268 -4.95 -5.41 -10.75
N ILE A 269 -4.04 -4.56 -11.24
CA ILE A 269 -4.15 -3.90 -12.54
C ILE A 269 -2.85 -4.09 -13.32
N ALA A 270 -2.97 -4.48 -14.58
CA ALA A 270 -1.86 -4.64 -15.52
C ALA A 270 -1.84 -3.44 -16.48
N ILE A 271 -0.68 -2.78 -16.55
CA ILE A 271 -0.46 -1.58 -17.36
C ILE A 271 0.65 -1.83 -18.37
N GLN A 272 0.45 -1.35 -19.60
CA GLN A 272 1.45 -1.36 -20.65
C GLN A 272 1.79 0.07 -21.12
N ARG A 273 3.07 0.38 -21.26
CA ARG A 273 3.59 1.56 -21.96
C ARG A 273 4.03 1.18 -23.37
N ASP A 274 3.84 2.11 -24.30
CA ASP A 274 4.27 1.99 -25.70
C ASP A 274 5.67 2.58 -25.91
#